data_AF-A0A1Y3NLG4-F1
#
_entry.id   AF-A0A1Y3NLG4-F1
#
_cell.length_a   1.000
_cell.length_b   1.000
_cell.length_c   1.000
_cell.angle_alpha   90.00
_cell.angle_beta   90.00
_cell.angle_gamma   90.00
#
_symmetry.space_group_name_H-M   'P 1'
#
loop_
_entity.id
_entity.type
_entity.pdbx_description
1 polymer ?
#
loop_
_entity_poly.entity_id
_entity_poly.type
_entity_poly.pdbx_seq_one_letter_code
_entity_poly.pdbx_strand_id
1 'polypeptide(L)'
;MPNLILQDKFYNKNKIDQYQEIFTQLIVNEFFSWTCLVLILTYKKWKKYIVMLMVVHYLLRCIGDMFEKCLNIFEQDYTRWPFGNSQWIKSYGIASIFWHSSEIIGDWYLLIRTKTIIKNNNKIVWVYATCIIYNLVKCTQIYSFMSYVPFREGFDQADPETQNAYYALNMADFKAHKWTNVALQQICSLAYELSVFIILKKYVFNDKESLKLIDINGNSFLKKFKQISEYRIILSVLITICGIPLIFTYAFYVFYYDRTTTTMDSQEKINTVHAMIDDSIIDPIRTLILNFSYIFMYVDQVILREYVNKQKSTKKCFNIDNSNSYKIYINQYNSSYSNCYSFKNINFQIKNTGELQESLHNITLN
;
A
#
# COMPACT_ATOMS: atom_id res chain seq x y z
N MET A 1 23.10 -15.38 3.34
CA MET A 1 24.22 -14.65 3.99
C MET A 1 25.33 -14.34 2.97
N PRO A 2 26.06 -13.22 3.06
CA PRO A 2 27.19 -12.96 2.16
C PRO A 2 28.37 -13.91 2.46
N ASN A 3 29.00 -14.43 1.39
CA ASN A 3 30.21 -15.26 1.45
C ASN A 3 31.32 -14.57 2.28
N LEU A 4 32.07 -15.33 3.09
CA LEU A 4 33.21 -14.86 3.90
C LEU A 4 34.23 -14.00 3.10
N ILE A 5 34.40 -14.26 1.80
CA ILE A 5 35.27 -13.48 0.89
C ILE A 5 34.79 -12.02 0.71
N LEU A 6 33.51 -11.73 0.96
CA LEU A 6 32.99 -10.36 0.95
C LEU A 6 33.35 -9.59 2.23
N GLN A 7 33.53 -10.25 3.39
CA GLN A 7 33.79 -9.56 4.66
C GLN A 7 35.12 -8.78 4.63
N ASP A 8 36.19 -9.35 4.07
CA ASP A 8 37.49 -8.64 3.93
C ASP A 8 37.39 -7.41 3.03
N LYS A 9 36.54 -7.45 2.00
CA LYS A 9 36.30 -6.28 1.13
C LYS A 9 35.50 -5.17 1.81
N PHE A 10 34.65 -5.50 2.78
CA PHE A 10 33.92 -4.50 3.55
C PHE A 10 34.78 -3.80 4.60
N TYR A 11 35.80 -4.48 5.14
CA TYR A 11 36.63 -3.95 6.22
C TYR A 11 37.53 -2.77 5.81
N ASN A 12 37.86 -2.66 4.52
CA ASN A 12 38.67 -1.57 3.97
C ASN A 12 37.88 -0.53 3.18
N LYS A 13 36.55 -0.51 3.31
CA LYS A 13 35.74 0.53 2.67
C LYS A 13 35.97 1.85 3.40
N ASN A 14 36.30 2.92 2.66
CA ASN A 14 36.48 4.24 3.25
C ASN A 14 35.20 4.64 4.00
N LYS A 15 35.31 5.22 5.20
CA LYS A 15 34.15 5.71 5.96
C LYS A 15 33.26 6.64 5.12
N ILE A 16 33.88 7.42 4.24
CA ILE A 16 33.20 8.30 3.29
C ILE A 16 32.25 7.50 2.36
N ASP A 17 32.71 6.37 1.83
CA ASP A 17 31.89 5.51 0.95
C ASP A 17 30.70 4.90 1.71
N GLN A 18 30.88 4.59 3.00
CA GLN A 18 29.80 4.08 3.84
C GLN A 18 28.73 5.16 4.10
N TYR A 19 29.14 6.40 4.43
CA TYR A 19 28.20 7.52 4.56
C TYR A 19 27.50 7.81 3.24
N GLN A 20 28.24 7.78 2.12
CA GLN A 20 27.65 7.93 0.80
C GLN A 20 26.59 6.85 0.53
N GLU A 21 26.86 5.57 0.85
CA GLU A 21 25.91 4.48 0.68
C GLU A 21 24.62 4.69 1.50
N ILE A 22 24.73 5.26 2.71
CA ILE A 22 23.58 5.64 3.54
C ILE A 22 22.77 6.74 2.87
N PHE A 23 23.37 7.88 2.53
CA PHE A 23 22.62 9.01 1.94
C PHE A 23 22.07 8.71 0.55
N THR A 24 22.73 7.83 -0.20
CA THR A 24 22.28 7.41 -1.53
C THR A 24 20.96 6.62 -1.48
N GLN A 25 20.57 6.07 -0.33
CA GLN A 25 19.27 5.39 -0.18
C GLN A 25 18.08 6.30 -0.49
N LEU A 26 18.19 7.61 -0.26
CA LEU A 26 17.14 8.57 -0.64
C LEU A 26 16.86 8.53 -2.15
N ILE A 27 17.88 8.34 -2.97
CA ILE A 27 17.75 8.39 -4.44
C ILE A 27 17.51 6.99 -5.03
N VAL A 28 18.16 5.97 -4.47
CA VAL A 28 18.10 4.58 -4.98
C VAL A 28 16.81 3.86 -4.61
N ASN A 29 16.10 4.32 -3.58
CA ASN A 29 14.84 3.72 -3.18
C ASN A 29 13.84 3.68 -4.35
N GLU A 30 13.17 2.53 -4.52
CA GLU A 30 12.28 2.25 -5.66
C GLU A 30 11.10 3.24 -5.81
N PHE A 31 10.71 3.90 -4.71
CA PHE A 31 9.62 4.87 -4.70
C PHE A 31 10.07 6.30 -5.05
N PHE A 32 11.38 6.56 -5.19
CA PHE A 32 11.92 7.90 -5.48
C PHE A 32 11.35 8.48 -6.78
N SER A 33 11.52 7.77 -7.90
CA SER A 33 11.03 8.20 -9.21
C SER A 33 9.52 8.45 -9.23
N TRP A 34 8.76 7.59 -8.55
CA TRP A 34 7.30 7.73 -8.41
C TRP A 34 6.89 8.94 -7.58
N THR A 35 7.62 9.21 -6.50
CA THR A 35 7.39 10.38 -5.65
C THR A 35 7.68 11.67 -6.41
N CYS A 36 8.81 11.75 -7.12
CA CYS A 36 9.14 12.88 -7.99
C CYS A 36 8.06 13.12 -9.05
N LEU A 37 7.60 12.06 -9.72
CA LEU A 37 6.55 12.17 -10.74
C LEU A 37 5.25 12.74 -10.15
N VAL A 38 4.83 12.24 -8.99
CA VAL A 38 3.62 12.72 -8.31
C VAL A 38 3.77 14.17 -7.86
N LEU A 39 4.92 14.55 -7.32
CA LEU A 39 5.20 15.94 -6.96
C LEU A 39 5.17 16.86 -8.19
N ILE A 40 5.85 16.51 -9.28
CA ILE A 40 5.83 17.30 -10.51
C ILE A 40 4.41 17.47 -11.04
N LEU A 41 3.60 16.40 -11.11
CA LEU A 41 2.22 16.48 -11.60
C LEU A 41 1.29 17.26 -10.66
N THR A 42 1.62 17.31 -9.37
CA THR A 42 0.79 17.94 -8.35
C THR A 42 1.29 19.30 -7.86
N TYR A 43 2.34 19.90 -8.45
CA TYR A 43 3.01 21.14 -7.99
C TYR A 43 2.09 22.27 -7.49
N LYS A 44 0.97 22.51 -8.17
CA LYS A 44 -0.02 23.54 -7.78
C LYS A 44 -0.85 23.21 -6.53
N LYS A 45 -0.86 21.96 -6.06
CA LYS A 45 -1.76 21.43 -5.02
C LYS A 45 -1.07 20.40 -4.11
N TRP A 46 0.19 20.63 -3.72
CA TRP A 46 0.95 19.73 -2.82
C TRP A 46 0.33 19.56 -1.43
N LYS A 47 -0.41 20.57 -0.94
CA LYS A 47 -1.09 20.50 0.37
C LYS A 47 -2.25 19.48 0.43
N LYS A 48 -2.50 18.71 -0.63
CA LYS A 48 -3.47 17.62 -0.58
C LYS A 48 -2.95 16.52 0.34
N TYR A 49 -3.77 16.13 1.32
CA TYR A 49 -3.42 15.10 2.30
C TYR A 49 -2.88 13.81 1.66
N ILE A 50 -3.41 13.40 0.50
CA ILE A 50 -2.95 12.19 -0.21
C ILE A 50 -1.49 12.31 -0.68
N VAL A 51 -1.11 13.48 -1.20
CA VAL A 51 0.27 13.70 -1.70
C VAL A 51 1.24 13.70 -0.52
N MET A 52 0.86 14.34 0.59
CA MET A 52 1.66 14.30 1.82
C MET A 52 1.82 12.88 2.36
N LEU A 53 0.75 12.07 2.36
CA LEU A 53 0.79 10.67 2.79
C LEU A 53 1.84 9.87 2.01
N MET A 54 1.91 10.05 0.69
CA MET A 54 2.87 9.36 -0.18
C MET A 54 4.31 9.82 0.05
N VAL A 55 4.52 11.12 0.23
CA VAL A 55 5.84 11.67 0.58
C VAL A 55 6.32 11.10 1.92
N VAL A 56 5.44 11.04 2.93
CA VAL A 56 5.78 10.46 4.23
C VAL A 56 6.07 8.97 4.11
N HIS A 57 5.29 8.21 3.35
CA HIS A 57 5.57 6.79 3.08
C HIS A 57 6.98 6.61 2.47
N TYR A 58 7.31 7.35 1.41
CA TYR A 58 8.63 7.29 0.78
C TYR A 58 9.76 7.68 1.75
N LEU A 59 9.61 8.77 2.50
CA LEU A 59 10.62 9.23 3.45
C LEU A 59 10.86 8.21 4.57
N LEU A 60 9.80 7.66 5.17
CA LEU A 60 9.94 6.62 6.19
C LEU A 60 10.63 5.37 5.62
N ARG A 61 10.30 4.97 4.39
CA ARG A 61 10.96 3.83 3.74
C ARG A 61 12.47 4.08 3.60
N CYS A 62 12.86 5.25 3.08
CA CYS A 62 14.26 5.61 2.93
C CYS A 62 15.00 5.71 4.27
N ILE A 63 14.37 6.26 5.31
CA ILE A 63 14.97 6.34 6.65
C ILE A 63 15.23 4.93 7.20
N GLY A 64 14.31 3.98 7.00
CA GLY A 64 14.53 2.58 7.33
C GLY A 64 15.76 1.99 6.62
N ASP A 65 15.85 2.19 5.30
CA ASP A 65 16.99 1.72 4.49
C ASP A 65 18.32 2.37 4.97
N MET A 66 18.28 3.65 5.36
CA MET A 66 19.44 4.33 5.93
C MET A 66 19.90 3.70 7.24
N PHE A 67 18.98 3.40 8.17
CA PHE A 67 19.32 2.76 9.45
C PHE A 67 19.85 1.35 9.29
N GLU A 68 19.37 0.58 8.31
CA GLU A 68 19.95 -0.71 7.97
C GLU A 68 21.42 -0.57 7.57
N LYS A 69 21.73 0.41 6.70
CA LYS A 69 23.09 0.65 6.21
C LYS A 69 24.05 1.18 7.28
N CYS A 70 23.52 1.84 8.32
CA CYS A 70 24.30 2.27 9.48
C CYS A 70 24.97 1.11 10.24
N LEU A 71 24.50 -0.14 10.08
CA LEU A 71 25.09 -1.31 10.75
C LEU A 71 26.61 -1.41 10.53
N ASN A 72 27.08 -1.10 9.32
CA ASN A 72 28.49 -1.22 8.96
C ASN A 72 29.37 -0.09 9.53
N ILE A 73 28.78 0.96 10.11
CA ILE A 73 29.49 2.09 10.71
C ILE A 73 29.69 1.89 12.21
N PHE A 74 28.78 1.17 12.86
CA PHE A 74 28.88 0.93 14.29
C PHE A 74 30.10 0.05 14.61
N GLU A 75 30.72 0.33 15.76
CA GLU A 75 31.77 -0.52 16.31
C GLU A 75 31.25 -1.94 16.49
N GLN A 76 32.06 -2.93 16.16
CA GLN A 76 31.65 -4.33 16.12
C GLN A 76 32.11 -5.03 17.40
N ASP A 77 31.16 -5.56 18.17
CA ASP A 77 31.44 -6.38 19.35
C ASP A 77 31.83 -7.80 18.93
N TYR A 78 31.27 -8.28 17.82
CA TYR A 78 31.49 -9.63 17.29
C TYR A 78 31.80 -9.65 15.80
N THR A 79 32.49 -10.69 15.34
CA THR A 79 32.78 -10.92 13.90
C THR A 79 31.56 -11.37 13.10
N ARG A 80 30.55 -11.91 13.79
CA ARG A 80 29.32 -12.40 13.16
C ARG A 80 28.31 -11.29 13.06
N TRP A 81 27.62 -11.23 11.92
CA TRP A 81 26.45 -10.38 11.78
C TRP A 81 25.39 -10.71 12.85
N PRO A 82 24.69 -9.74 13.46
CA PRO A 82 24.71 -8.29 13.21
C PRO A 82 25.76 -7.53 14.05
N PHE A 83 26.91 -8.15 14.33
CA PHE A 83 28.08 -7.57 15.00
C PHE A 83 27.88 -7.17 16.47
N GLY A 84 26.70 -7.42 17.03
CA GLY A 84 26.40 -7.28 18.45
C GLY A 84 24.93 -6.95 18.71
N ASN A 85 24.53 -7.03 19.97
CA ASN A 85 23.14 -6.77 20.38
C ASN A 85 22.80 -5.28 20.27
N SER A 86 23.76 -4.40 20.61
CA SER A 86 23.57 -2.95 20.52
C SER A 86 23.41 -2.50 19.07
N GLN A 87 24.20 -3.09 18.19
CA GLN A 87 24.29 -2.84 16.76
C GLN A 87 23.00 -3.30 16.07
N TRP A 88 22.48 -4.48 16.43
CA TRP A 88 21.16 -4.94 15.99
C TRP A 88 20.06 -3.93 16.31
N ILE A 89 19.95 -3.52 17.58
CA ILE A 89 18.89 -2.61 18.02
C ILE A 89 19.03 -1.25 17.33
N LYS A 90 20.25 -0.68 17.30
CA LYS A 90 20.53 0.63 16.69
C LYS A 90 20.36 0.65 15.17
N SER A 91 20.51 -0.49 14.49
CA SER A 91 20.31 -0.62 13.04
C SER A 91 18.94 -1.21 12.74
N TYR A 92 18.84 -2.53 12.63
CA TYR A 92 17.63 -3.27 12.23
C TYR A 92 16.43 -3.04 13.16
N GLY A 93 16.64 -2.92 14.47
CA GLY A 93 15.58 -2.59 15.42
C GLY A 93 14.90 -1.26 15.03
N ILE A 94 15.69 -0.18 14.97
CA ILE A 94 15.19 1.14 14.56
C ILE A 94 14.68 1.14 13.11
N ALA A 95 15.39 0.51 12.18
CA ALA A 95 14.98 0.40 10.78
C ALA A 95 13.58 -0.24 10.65
N SER A 96 13.29 -1.27 11.44
CA SER A 96 11.98 -1.94 11.44
C SER A 96 10.83 -1.01 11.81
N ILE A 97 11.06 -0.07 12.74
CA ILE A 97 10.06 0.96 13.11
C ILE A 97 9.70 1.77 11.87
N PHE A 98 10.71 2.26 11.14
CA PHE A 98 10.51 3.09 9.96
C PHE A 98 9.90 2.32 8.78
N TRP A 99 10.40 1.12 8.50
CA TRP A 99 9.85 0.27 7.43
C TRP A 99 8.38 -0.06 7.69
N HIS A 100 8.04 -0.61 8.85
CA HIS A 100 6.65 -0.99 9.14
C HIS A 100 5.74 0.22 9.33
N SER A 101 6.25 1.36 9.83
CA SER A 101 5.48 2.61 9.85
C SER A 101 5.17 3.10 8.43
N SER A 102 6.13 3.00 7.50
CA SER A 102 5.88 3.34 6.08
C SER A 102 4.79 2.46 5.48
N GLU A 103 4.79 1.17 5.81
CA GLU A 103 3.78 0.21 5.36
C GLU A 103 2.40 0.53 5.95
N ILE A 104 2.31 0.83 7.25
CA ILE A 104 1.06 1.25 7.91
C ILE A 104 0.47 2.47 7.20
N ILE A 105 1.29 3.49 6.95
CA ILE A 105 0.86 4.71 6.23
C ILE A 105 0.36 4.36 4.82
N GLY A 106 1.07 3.47 4.12
CA GLY A 106 0.66 2.97 2.81
C GLY A 106 -0.72 2.29 2.85
N ASP A 107 -1.03 1.53 3.89
CA ASP A 107 -2.33 0.84 4.00
C ASP A 107 -3.50 1.82 4.23
N TRP A 108 -3.28 2.89 5.01
CA TRP A 108 -4.28 3.94 5.23
C TRP A 108 -4.73 4.58 3.92
N TYR A 109 -3.87 4.61 2.89
CA TYR A 109 -4.24 5.13 1.58
C TYR A 109 -5.48 4.44 1.00
N LEU A 110 -5.51 3.11 1.01
CA LEU A 110 -6.60 2.33 0.41
C LEU A 110 -7.93 2.58 1.16
N LEU A 111 -7.87 2.68 2.49
CA LEU A 111 -9.01 3.01 3.34
C LEU A 111 -9.54 4.42 3.05
N ILE A 112 -8.67 5.43 3.01
CA ILE A 112 -9.07 6.82 2.73
C ILE A 112 -9.67 6.94 1.33
N ARG A 113 -9.10 6.23 0.35
CA ARG A 113 -9.62 6.20 -1.01
C ARG A 113 -11.02 5.60 -1.06
N THR A 114 -11.22 4.48 -0.39
CA THR A 114 -12.50 3.78 -0.28
C THR A 114 -13.55 4.67 0.39
N LYS A 115 -13.19 5.35 1.49
CA LYS A 115 -14.06 6.34 2.18
C LYS A 115 -14.50 7.48 1.28
N THR A 116 -13.62 7.95 0.40
CA THR A 116 -13.96 9.03 -0.54
C THR A 116 -14.99 8.59 -1.58
N ILE A 117 -15.04 7.30 -1.92
CA ILE A 117 -15.94 6.74 -2.94
C ILE A 117 -17.32 6.41 -2.33
N ILE A 118 -17.36 5.94 -1.09
CA ILE A 118 -18.59 5.44 -0.45
C ILE A 118 -19.13 6.48 0.52
N LYS A 119 -20.33 7.00 0.23
CA LYS A 119 -21.00 7.99 1.10
C LYS A 119 -21.60 7.38 2.38
N ASN A 120 -21.77 6.05 2.45
CA ASN A 120 -22.43 5.39 3.57
C ASN A 120 -21.42 4.92 4.64
N ASN A 121 -21.41 5.61 5.78
CA ASN A 121 -20.47 5.37 6.89
C ASN A 121 -20.69 4.04 7.64
N ASN A 122 -21.91 3.50 7.67
CA ASN A 122 -22.17 2.29 8.47
C ASN A 122 -21.53 1.03 7.88
N LYS A 123 -21.18 1.10 6.59
CA LYS A 123 -20.76 -0.08 5.82
C LYS A 123 -19.25 -0.13 5.67
N ILE A 124 -18.57 1.01 5.70
CA ILE A 124 -17.11 1.09 5.71
C ILE A 124 -16.49 0.61 7.05
N VAL A 125 -17.29 0.45 8.11
CA VAL A 125 -16.83 -0.03 9.43
C VAL A 125 -16.02 -1.33 9.32
N TRP A 126 -16.45 -2.27 8.46
CA TRP A 126 -15.72 -3.53 8.26
C TRP A 126 -14.33 -3.34 7.65
N VAL A 127 -14.18 -2.39 6.71
CA VAL A 127 -12.88 -2.06 6.10
C VAL A 127 -11.98 -1.33 7.09
N TYR A 128 -12.55 -0.54 8.00
CA TYR A 128 -11.81 0.03 9.13
C TYR A 128 -11.29 -1.06 10.07
N ALA A 129 -12.16 -2.00 10.46
CA ALA A 129 -11.79 -3.08 11.37
C ALA A 129 -10.66 -3.96 10.80
N THR A 130 -10.77 -4.39 9.54
CA THR A 130 -9.72 -5.20 8.89
C THR A 130 -8.42 -4.42 8.69
N CYS A 131 -8.48 -3.12 8.39
CA CYS A 131 -7.30 -2.25 8.32
C CYS A 131 -6.59 -2.12 9.67
N ILE A 132 -7.34 -1.95 10.77
CA ILE A 132 -6.77 -1.87 12.12
C ILE A 132 -6.09 -3.18 12.48
N ILE A 133 -6.76 -4.33 12.28
CA ILE A 133 -6.18 -5.65 12.56
C ILE A 133 -4.90 -5.86 11.74
N TYR A 134 -4.92 -5.50 10.45
CA TYR A 134 -3.76 -5.62 9.59
C TYR A 134 -2.57 -4.78 10.07
N ASN A 135 -2.82 -3.53 10.49
CA ASN A 135 -1.79 -2.65 11.06
C ASN A 135 -1.28 -3.12 12.43
N LEU A 136 -2.12 -3.76 13.26
CA LEU A 136 -1.69 -4.33 14.53
C LEU A 136 -0.65 -5.44 14.34
N VAL A 137 -0.77 -6.26 13.29
CA VAL A 137 0.25 -7.28 12.97
C VAL A 137 1.61 -6.63 12.68
N LYS A 138 1.64 -5.48 12.01
CA LYS A 138 2.88 -4.72 11.76
C LYS A 138 3.46 -4.13 13.05
N CYS A 139 2.62 -3.70 13.98
CA CYS A 139 3.09 -3.32 15.31
C CYS A 139 3.74 -4.51 16.05
N THR A 140 3.17 -5.72 15.94
CA THR A 140 3.78 -6.94 16.47
C THR A 140 5.12 -7.26 15.80
N GLN A 141 5.27 -6.99 14.50
CA GLN A 141 6.55 -7.13 13.79
C GLN A 141 7.60 -6.16 14.32
N ILE A 142 7.26 -4.87 14.49
CA ILE A 142 8.15 -3.87 15.11
C ILE A 142 8.61 -4.37 16.48
N TYR A 143 7.67 -4.82 17.32
CA TYR A 143 8.01 -5.36 18.64
C TYR A 143 8.95 -6.57 18.56
N SER A 144 8.71 -7.48 17.61
CA SER A 144 9.52 -8.69 17.42
C SER A 144 10.97 -8.35 17.03
N PHE A 145 11.18 -7.37 16.15
CA PHE A 145 12.52 -6.90 15.78
C PHE A 145 13.23 -6.19 16.95
N MET A 146 12.51 -5.35 17.68
CA MET A 146 13.05 -4.60 18.82
C MET A 146 13.40 -5.50 20.01
N SER A 147 12.67 -6.60 20.20
CA SER A 147 12.87 -7.52 21.33
C SER A 147 13.88 -8.63 21.03
N TYR A 148 14.34 -8.76 19.78
CA TYR A 148 15.29 -9.80 19.41
C TYR A 148 16.69 -9.48 19.94
N VAL A 149 17.30 -10.47 20.57
CA VAL A 149 18.67 -10.43 21.12
C VAL A 149 19.50 -11.50 20.39
N PRO A 150 20.31 -11.12 19.39
CA PRO A 150 21.09 -12.09 18.60
C PRO A 150 22.08 -12.92 19.44
N PHE A 151 22.76 -12.29 20.40
CA PHE A 151 23.79 -12.91 21.24
C PHE A 151 23.31 -13.01 22.69
N ARG A 152 23.07 -14.23 23.16
CA ARG A 152 22.56 -14.48 24.54
C ARG A 152 23.64 -14.23 25.61
N GLU A 153 23.21 -14.11 26.86
CA GLU A 153 24.14 -14.07 28.01
C GLU A 153 25.03 -15.32 28.04
N GLY A 154 26.31 -15.13 28.37
CA GLY A 154 27.32 -16.21 28.36
C GLY A 154 27.91 -16.53 26.97
N PHE A 155 27.50 -15.85 25.90
CA PHE A 155 28.07 -16.04 24.56
C PHE A 155 29.60 -15.86 24.55
N ASP A 156 30.11 -14.83 25.22
CA ASP A 156 31.55 -14.49 25.24
C ASP A 156 32.40 -15.49 26.03
N GLN A 157 31.77 -16.26 26.93
CA GLN A 157 32.43 -17.22 27.81
C GLN A 157 32.44 -18.63 27.24
N ALA A 158 31.63 -18.89 26.22
CA ALA A 158 31.50 -20.19 25.59
C ALA A 158 32.66 -20.49 24.63
N ASP A 159 32.98 -21.77 24.45
CA ASP A 159 33.90 -22.20 23.41
C ASP A 159 33.34 -21.90 21.99
N PRO A 160 34.19 -21.83 20.95
CA PRO A 160 33.77 -21.44 19.60
C PRO A 160 32.66 -22.33 18.99
N GLU A 161 32.61 -23.62 19.34
CA GLU A 161 31.59 -24.54 18.85
C GLU A 161 30.25 -24.25 19.52
N THR A 162 30.25 -24.04 20.84
CA THR A 162 29.06 -23.63 21.60
C THR A 162 28.54 -22.26 21.15
N GLN A 163 29.43 -21.30 20.87
CA GLN A 163 29.04 -20.00 20.27
C GLN A 163 28.34 -20.18 18.92
N ASN A 164 28.85 -21.08 18.08
CA ASN A 164 28.18 -21.42 16.81
C ASN A 164 26.77 -21.95 17.04
N ALA A 165 26.60 -22.90 17.95
CA ALA A 165 25.30 -23.48 18.26
C ALA A 165 24.32 -22.43 18.82
N TYR A 166 24.76 -21.58 19.77
CA TYR A 166 23.92 -20.53 20.35
C TYR A 166 23.44 -19.51 19.34
N TYR A 167 24.35 -19.02 18.49
CA TYR A 167 24.00 -18.08 17.44
C TYR A 167 23.00 -18.69 16.44
N ALA A 168 23.26 -19.90 15.97
CA ALA A 168 22.38 -20.58 15.02
C ALA A 168 20.98 -20.80 15.61
N LEU A 169 20.89 -21.20 16.88
CA LEU A 169 19.63 -21.39 17.60
C LEU A 169 18.82 -20.10 17.74
N ASN A 170 19.46 -19.03 18.22
CA ASN A 170 18.80 -17.73 18.36
C ASN A 170 18.30 -17.20 17.02
N MET A 171 19.09 -17.41 15.95
CA MET A 171 18.71 -16.98 14.60
C MET A 171 17.54 -17.80 14.05
N ALA A 172 17.53 -19.12 14.26
CA ALA A 172 16.45 -20.00 13.83
C ALA A 172 15.12 -19.61 14.51
N ASP A 173 15.15 -19.45 15.83
CA ASP A 173 13.97 -19.07 16.62
C ASP A 173 13.42 -17.70 16.18
N PHE A 174 14.29 -16.72 16.00
CA PHE A 174 13.89 -15.41 15.49
C PHE A 174 13.28 -15.48 14.08
N LYS A 175 13.89 -16.25 13.17
CA LYS A 175 13.35 -16.42 11.82
C LYS A 175 12.01 -17.14 11.84
N ALA A 176 11.80 -18.14 12.69
CA ALA A 176 10.52 -18.80 12.86
C ALA A 176 9.43 -17.81 13.32
N HIS A 177 9.73 -16.97 14.31
CA HIS A 177 8.82 -15.91 14.76
C HIS A 177 8.56 -14.86 13.67
N LYS A 178 9.60 -14.39 12.98
CA LYS A 178 9.51 -13.45 11.86
C LYS A 178 8.58 -13.99 10.77
N TRP A 179 8.81 -15.22 10.31
CA TRP A 179 8.05 -15.81 9.22
C TRP A 179 6.62 -16.20 9.61
N THR A 180 6.39 -16.55 10.87
CA THR A 180 5.04 -16.69 11.42
C THR A 180 4.28 -15.35 11.36
N ASN A 181 4.91 -14.25 11.78
CA ASN A 181 4.33 -12.92 11.69
C ASN A 181 4.09 -12.49 10.23
N VAL A 182 5.01 -12.81 9.31
CA VAL A 182 4.84 -12.54 7.86
C VAL A 182 3.65 -13.34 7.29
N ALA A 183 3.49 -14.60 7.65
CA ALA A 183 2.35 -15.40 7.23
C ALA A 183 1.04 -14.81 7.75
N LEU A 184 0.99 -14.42 9.04
CA LEU A 184 -0.16 -13.74 9.63
C LEU A 184 -0.46 -12.40 8.94
N GLN A 185 0.58 -11.61 8.65
CA GLN A 185 0.47 -10.36 7.89
C GLN A 185 -0.19 -10.61 6.53
N GLN A 186 0.19 -11.69 5.84
CA GLN A 186 -0.36 -12.03 4.53
C GLN A 186 -1.87 -12.39 4.60
N ILE A 187 -2.30 -13.14 5.63
CA ILE A 187 -3.73 -13.43 5.85
C ILE A 187 -4.51 -12.13 6.08
N CYS A 188 -4.03 -11.29 6.99
CA CYS A 188 -4.68 -10.03 7.32
C CYS A 188 -4.71 -9.08 6.11
N SER A 189 -3.64 -9.06 5.30
CA SER A 189 -3.57 -8.29 4.05
C SER A 189 -4.65 -8.73 3.08
N LEU A 190 -4.76 -10.05 2.81
CA LEU A 190 -5.79 -10.57 1.91
C LEU A 190 -7.20 -10.28 2.43
N ALA A 191 -7.45 -10.47 3.73
CA ALA A 191 -8.73 -10.15 4.35
C ALA A 191 -9.08 -8.66 4.21
N TYR A 192 -8.10 -7.78 4.37
CA TYR A 192 -8.26 -6.34 4.16
C TYR A 192 -8.58 -6.02 2.69
N GLU A 193 -7.82 -6.54 1.72
CA GLU A 193 -8.07 -6.30 0.30
C GLU A 193 -9.43 -6.85 -0.16
N LEU A 194 -9.81 -8.06 0.29
CA LEU A 194 -11.12 -8.64 0.02
C LEU A 194 -12.26 -7.80 0.61
N SER A 195 -12.08 -7.27 1.82
CA SER A 195 -13.08 -6.39 2.45
C SER A 195 -13.30 -5.11 1.62
N VAL A 196 -12.22 -4.49 1.13
CA VAL A 196 -12.28 -3.33 0.25
C VAL A 196 -12.95 -3.69 -1.08
N PHE A 197 -12.55 -4.81 -1.67
CA PHE A 197 -13.09 -5.30 -2.94
C PHE A 197 -14.60 -5.55 -2.85
N ILE A 198 -15.09 -6.25 -1.82
CA ILE A 198 -16.51 -6.54 -1.63
C ILE A 198 -17.32 -5.25 -1.50
N ILE A 199 -16.82 -4.30 -0.70
CA ILE A 199 -17.52 -3.03 -0.50
C ILE A 199 -17.55 -2.23 -1.81
N LEU A 200 -16.42 -2.08 -2.50
CA LEU A 200 -16.40 -1.39 -3.78
C LEU A 200 -17.31 -2.10 -4.79
N LYS A 201 -17.30 -3.45 -4.85
CA LYS A 201 -18.22 -4.21 -5.69
C LYS A 201 -19.67 -3.84 -5.43
N LYS A 202 -20.08 -3.83 -4.15
CA LYS A 202 -21.47 -3.55 -3.76
C LYS A 202 -21.92 -2.13 -4.10
N TYR A 203 -21.12 -1.12 -3.78
CA TYR A 203 -21.56 0.29 -3.94
C TYR A 203 -21.28 0.87 -5.31
N VAL A 204 -20.24 0.40 -5.98
CA VAL A 204 -19.76 0.99 -7.22
C VAL A 204 -20.37 0.31 -8.45
N PHE A 205 -20.78 -0.97 -8.33
CA PHE A 205 -21.31 -1.78 -9.43
C PHE A 205 -22.82 -1.90 -9.43
N ASN A 206 -23.52 -1.91 -8.28
CA ASN A 206 -24.98 -1.88 -8.30
C ASN A 206 -25.51 -0.56 -8.90
N ASP A 207 -24.77 0.54 -8.77
CA ASP A 207 -25.05 1.79 -9.49
C ASP A 207 -24.79 1.70 -11.01
N LYS A 208 -24.12 0.66 -11.53
CA LYS A 208 -23.83 0.54 -12.98
C LYS A 208 -25.09 0.28 -13.81
N GLU A 209 -26.15 -0.26 -13.20
CA GLU A 209 -27.43 -0.46 -13.89
C GLU A 209 -28.13 0.89 -14.18
N SER A 210 -27.99 1.87 -13.28
CA SER A 210 -28.43 3.25 -13.52
C SER A 210 -27.57 4.01 -14.55
N LEU A 211 -26.29 3.62 -14.71
CA LEU A 211 -25.35 4.23 -15.67
C LEU A 211 -25.43 3.63 -17.09
N LYS A 212 -26.09 2.48 -17.29
CA LYS A 212 -26.36 1.94 -18.63
C LYS A 212 -27.32 2.85 -19.43
N LEU A 213 -28.20 3.59 -18.76
CA LEU A 213 -29.10 4.56 -19.41
C LEU A 213 -28.38 5.83 -19.89
N ILE A 214 -27.21 6.15 -19.33
CA ILE A 214 -26.40 7.34 -19.68
C ILE A 214 -25.42 7.04 -20.84
N ASP A 215 -25.29 5.77 -21.22
CA ASP A 215 -24.27 5.26 -22.15
C ASP A 215 -24.51 5.62 -23.63
N ILE A 216 -25.69 6.15 -23.96
CA ILE A 216 -26.10 6.35 -25.35
C ILE A 216 -25.33 7.53 -26.01
N ASN A 217 -24.78 8.49 -25.24
CA ASN A 217 -24.34 9.77 -25.82
C ASN A 217 -23.01 10.39 -25.32
N GLY A 218 -22.07 9.66 -24.68
CA GLY A 218 -20.79 10.34 -24.36
C GLY A 218 -19.63 9.55 -23.73
N ASN A 219 -18.53 9.49 -24.47
CA ASN A 219 -17.12 9.31 -24.08
C ASN A 219 -16.77 8.38 -22.89
N SER A 220 -16.64 7.09 -23.23
CA SER A 220 -15.85 5.95 -22.73
C SER A 220 -14.72 6.15 -21.67
N PHE A 221 -14.09 7.32 -21.52
CA PHE A 221 -12.87 7.45 -20.70
C PHE A 221 -13.12 7.40 -19.19
N LEU A 222 -14.24 7.94 -18.69
CA LEU A 222 -14.59 7.88 -17.26
C LEU A 222 -14.88 6.44 -16.81
N LYS A 223 -15.52 5.66 -17.70
CA LYS A 223 -15.70 4.22 -17.52
C LYS A 223 -14.36 3.49 -17.51
N LYS A 224 -13.47 3.80 -18.46
CA LYS A 224 -12.11 3.25 -18.50
C LYS A 224 -11.29 3.63 -17.26
N PHE A 225 -11.40 4.85 -16.75
CA PHE A 225 -10.69 5.30 -15.55
C PHE A 225 -11.21 4.63 -14.28
N LYS A 226 -12.54 4.57 -14.13
CA LYS A 226 -13.20 3.86 -13.02
C LYS A 226 -12.81 2.38 -13.04
N GLN A 227 -12.83 1.77 -14.22
CA GLN A 227 -12.30 0.45 -14.48
C GLN A 227 -10.82 0.34 -14.08
N ILE A 228 -9.94 1.27 -14.43
CA ILE A 228 -8.51 1.23 -14.05
C ILE A 228 -8.30 1.23 -12.54
N SER A 229 -9.04 2.05 -11.78
CA SER A 229 -8.93 2.04 -10.30
C SER A 229 -9.48 0.77 -9.67
N GLU A 230 -10.49 0.14 -10.28
CA GLU A 230 -11.03 -1.17 -9.90
C GLU A 230 -10.02 -2.29 -10.23
N TYR A 231 -9.43 -2.25 -11.43
CA TYR A 231 -8.44 -3.22 -11.91
C TYR A 231 -7.22 -3.28 -11.01
N ARG A 232 -6.77 -2.15 -10.44
CA ARG A 232 -5.69 -2.16 -9.44
C ARG A 232 -5.99 -3.12 -8.29
N ILE A 233 -7.18 -3.01 -7.68
CA ILE A 233 -7.52 -3.78 -6.48
C ILE A 233 -7.67 -5.25 -6.85
N ILE A 234 -8.21 -5.54 -8.03
CA ILE A 234 -8.26 -6.92 -8.55
C ILE A 234 -6.84 -7.47 -8.77
N LEU A 235 -5.95 -6.66 -9.34
CA LEU A 235 -4.58 -7.04 -9.63
C LEU A 235 -3.74 -7.23 -8.36
N SER A 236 -3.93 -6.38 -7.34
CA SER A 236 -3.27 -6.54 -6.04
C SER A 236 -3.74 -7.82 -5.35
N VAL A 237 -5.06 -8.07 -5.30
CA VAL A 237 -5.62 -9.33 -4.79
C VAL A 237 -5.07 -10.55 -5.53
N LEU A 238 -4.96 -10.48 -6.86
CA LEU A 238 -4.43 -11.58 -7.67
C LEU A 238 -2.96 -11.87 -7.31
N ILE A 239 -2.13 -10.83 -7.19
CA ILE A 239 -0.73 -10.98 -6.80
C ILE A 239 -0.58 -11.47 -5.36
N THR A 240 -1.40 -10.99 -4.43
CA THR A 240 -1.48 -11.47 -3.05
C THR A 240 -1.83 -12.97 -3.01
N ILE A 241 -2.82 -13.41 -3.81
CA ILE A 241 -3.22 -14.82 -3.90
C ILE A 241 -2.10 -15.67 -4.51
N CYS A 242 -1.41 -15.20 -5.55
CA CYS A 242 -0.25 -15.90 -6.13
C CYS A 242 0.94 -15.97 -5.15
N GLY A 243 1.13 -14.94 -4.32
CA GLY A 243 2.20 -14.86 -3.33
C GLY A 243 1.99 -15.74 -2.09
N ILE A 244 0.73 -15.96 -1.70
CA ILE A 244 0.39 -16.74 -0.50
C ILE A 244 1.02 -18.14 -0.50
N PRO A 245 0.85 -18.99 -1.53
CA PRO A 245 1.44 -20.33 -1.52
C PRO A 245 2.96 -20.32 -1.30
N LEU A 246 3.67 -19.37 -1.89
CA LEU A 246 5.13 -19.24 -1.75
C LEU A 246 5.52 -18.87 -0.32
N ILE A 247 4.89 -17.83 0.24
CA ILE A 247 5.18 -17.33 1.59
C ILE A 247 4.81 -18.38 2.65
N PHE A 248 3.65 -19.02 2.51
CA PHE A 248 3.19 -20.04 3.45
C PHE A 248 4.03 -21.30 3.41
N THR A 249 4.42 -21.77 2.23
CA THR A 249 5.29 -22.94 2.11
C THR A 249 6.62 -22.68 2.81
N TYR A 250 7.21 -21.50 2.61
CA TYR A 250 8.46 -21.13 3.29
C TYR A 250 8.28 -20.96 4.80
N ALA A 251 7.22 -20.27 5.25
CA ALA A 251 6.95 -20.10 6.68
C ALA A 251 6.72 -21.44 7.39
N PHE A 252 5.95 -22.34 6.76
CA PHE A 252 5.74 -23.71 7.26
C PHE A 252 7.05 -24.49 7.33
N TYR A 253 7.88 -24.37 6.29
CA TYR A 253 9.20 -24.99 6.24
C TYR A 253 10.08 -24.50 7.39
N VAL A 254 10.25 -23.18 7.58
CA VAL A 254 11.02 -22.62 8.69
C VAL A 254 10.48 -23.08 10.05
N PHE A 255 9.16 -23.07 10.24
CA PHE A 255 8.53 -23.52 11.48
C PHE A 255 8.75 -25.02 11.76
N TYR A 256 8.65 -25.86 10.73
CA TYR A 256 8.90 -27.29 10.84
C TYR A 256 10.36 -27.58 11.24
N TYR A 257 11.32 -26.91 10.61
CA TYR A 257 12.73 -27.10 10.93
C TYR A 257 13.07 -26.56 12.32
N ASP A 258 12.59 -25.37 12.69
CA ASP A 258 12.79 -24.84 14.04
C ASP A 258 12.39 -25.84 15.14
N ARG A 259 11.23 -26.50 14.96
CA ARG A 259 10.72 -27.51 15.90
C ARG A 259 11.44 -28.84 15.86
N THR A 260 11.93 -29.29 14.71
CA THR A 260 12.66 -30.56 14.61
C THR A 260 14.12 -30.43 15.02
N THR A 261 14.71 -29.23 14.90
CA THR A 261 16.12 -29.01 15.24
C THR A 261 16.38 -29.06 16.76
N THR A 262 15.35 -29.06 17.61
CA THR A 262 15.53 -29.24 19.07
C THR A 262 16.02 -30.63 19.45
N THR A 263 15.85 -31.64 18.59
CA THR A 263 16.24 -33.04 18.87
C THR A 263 17.53 -33.47 18.16
N MET A 264 18.13 -32.60 17.35
CA MET A 264 19.34 -32.88 16.57
C MET A 264 20.63 -32.57 17.34
N ASP A 265 21.72 -33.24 16.97
CA ASP A 265 23.06 -32.94 17.46
C ASP A 265 23.53 -31.53 17.02
N SER A 266 24.44 -30.92 17.79
CA SER A 266 24.87 -29.53 17.62
C SER A 266 25.39 -29.22 16.21
N GLN A 267 26.18 -30.11 15.62
CA GLN A 267 26.78 -29.88 14.30
C GLN A 267 25.75 -30.04 13.16
N GLU A 268 24.88 -31.04 13.25
CA GLU A 268 23.79 -31.27 12.29
C GLU A 268 22.80 -30.11 12.32
N LYS A 269 22.51 -29.60 13.51
CA LYS A 269 21.68 -28.41 13.74
C LYS A 269 22.23 -27.17 13.05
N ILE A 270 23.52 -26.87 13.22
CA ILE A 270 24.16 -25.71 12.59
C ILE A 270 24.05 -25.81 11.07
N ASN A 271 24.40 -26.96 10.50
CA ASN A 271 24.33 -27.20 9.06
C ASN A 271 22.91 -27.05 8.52
N THR A 272 21.92 -27.59 9.24
CA THR A 272 20.51 -27.52 8.87
C THR A 272 19.99 -26.08 8.92
N VAL A 273 20.27 -25.35 9.99
CA VAL A 273 19.86 -23.94 10.12
C VAL A 273 20.47 -23.07 9.01
N HIS A 274 21.76 -23.25 8.71
CA HIS A 274 22.43 -22.48 7.65
C HIS A 274 21.91 -22.79 6.25
N ALA A 275 21.67 -24.07 5.93
CA ALA A 275 21.23 -24.47 4.60
C ALA A 275 19.74 -24.17 4.37
N MET A 276 18.90 -24.38 5.38
CA MET A 276 17.45 -24.46 5.20
C MET A 276 16.72 -23.18 5.63
N ILE A 277 17.31 -22.36 6.52
CA ILE A 277 16.67 -21.14 7.04
C ILE A 277 17.27 -19.87 6.41
N ASP A 278 17.87 -19.96 5.22
CA ASP A 278 18.28 -18.76 4.49
C ASP A 278 17.06 -18.13 3.80
N ASP A 279 16.71 -16.91 4.19
CA ASP A 279 15.57 -16.16 3.68
C ASP A 279 15.94 -15.18 2.56
N SER A 280 17.20 -15.22 2.11
CA SER A 280 17.75 -14.34 1.08
C SER A 280 17.01 -14.38 -0.27
N ILE A 281 16.35 -15.50 -0.59
CA ILE A 281 15.59 -15.68 -1.83
C ILE A 281 14.12 -15.27 -1.66
N ILE A 282 13.51 -15.63 -0.54
CA ILE A 282 12.06 -15.46 -0.33
C ILE A 282 11.73 -14.04 0.14
N ASP A 283 12.60 -13.40 0.93
CA ASP A 283 12.32 -12.04 1.43
C ASP A 283 12.25 -10.97 0.32
N PRO A 284 13.09 -10.99 -0.74
CA PRO A 284 12.91 -10.12 -1.91
C PRO A 284 11.59 -10.35 -2.65
N ILE A 285 11.15 -11.61 -2.77
CA ILE A 285 9.86 -11.94 -3.40
C ILE A 285 8.70 -11.38 -2.58
N ARG A 286 8.73 -11.56 -1.25
CA ARG A 286 7.76 -10.96 -0.32
C ARG A 286 7.74 -9.44 -0.46
N THR A 287 8.92 -8.83 -0.47
CA THR A 287 9.08 -7.37 -0.59
C THR A 287 8.51 -6.86 -1.93
N LEU A 288 8.77 -7.55 -3.03
CA LEU A 288 8.20 -7.24 -4.35
C LEU A 288 6.66 -7.28 -4.34
N ILE A 289 6.05 -8.30 -3.71
CA ILE A 289 4.59 -8.43 -3.60
C ILE A 289 3.99 -7.24 -2.84
N LEU A 290 4.60 -6.82 -1.74
CA LEU A 290 4.15 -5.66 -0.96
C LEU A 290 4.36 -4.35 -1.72
N ASN A 291 5.54 -4.17 -2.29
CA ASN A 291 5.91 -2.97 -3.04
C ASN A 291 5.02 -2.76 -4.25
N PHE A 292 4.55 -3.85 -4.88
CA PHE A 292 3.57 -3.76 -5.96
C PHE A 292 2.34 -2.97 -5.52
N SER A 293 1.72 -3.32 -4.39
CA SER A 293 0.55 -2.62 -3.86
C SER A 293 0.83 -1.14 -3.58
N TYR A 294 2.02 -0.82 -3.08
CA TYR A 294 2.42 0.57 -2.81
C TYR A 294 2.77 1.35 -4.07
N ILE A 295 3.41 0.77 -5.09
CA ILE A 295 3.64 1.44 -6.39
C ILE A 295 2.30 1.86 -7.01
N PHE A 296 1.27 1.01 -6.88
CA PHE A 296 -0.05 1.29 -7.40
C PHE A 296 -0.81 2.43 -6.67
N MET A 297 -0.38 2.81 -5.47
CA MET A 297 -0.81 4.08 -4.83
C MET A 297 -0.31 5.28 -5.65
N TYR A 298 0.94 5.26 -6.10
CA TYR A 298 1.52 6.33 -6.91
C TYR A 298 0.90 6.42 -8.30
N VAL A 299 0.76 5.27 -8.96
CA VAL A 299 0.12 5.18 -10.27
C VAL A 299 -1.30 5.76 -10.23
N ASP A 300 -2.09 5.46 -9.19
CA ASP A 300 -3.45 6.00 -9.05
C ASP A 300 -3.48 7.53 -9.00
N GLN A 301 -2.53 8.18 -8.30
CA GLN A 301 -2.46 9.65 -8.29
C GLN A 301 -2.10 10.25 -9.65
N VAL A 302 -1.19 9.61 -10.40
CA VAL A 302 -0.83 10.03 -11.76
C VAL A 302 -2.07 9.99 -12.66
N ILE A 303 -2.78 8.87 -12.67
CA ILE A 303 -3.94 8.67 -13.55
C ILE A 303 -5.10 9.59 -13.13
N LEU A 304 -5.33 9.78 -11.83
CA LEU A 304 -6.33 10.74 -11.31
C LEU A 304 -6.07 12.16 -11.80
N ARG A 305 -4.80 12.58 -11.86
CA ARG A 305 -4.45 13.94 -12.28
C ARG A 305 -4.71 14.13 -13.76
N GLU A 306 -4.29 13.19 -14.59
CA GLU A 306 -4.53 13.22 -16.03
C GLU A 306 -6.02 13.28 -16.37
N TYR A 307 -6.82 12.52 -15.64
CA TYR A 307 -8.27 12.56 -15.79
C TYR A 307 -8.88 13.95 -15.50
N VAL A 308 -8.48 14.59 -14.40
CA VAL A 308 -8.97 15.93 -14.04
C VAL A 308 -8.55 16.99 -15.07
N ASN A 309 -7.35 16.86 -15.63
CA ASN A 309 -6.86 17.79 -16.66
C ASN A 309 -7.68 17.67 -17.96
N LYS A 310 -7.98 16.44 -18.42
CA LYS A 310 -8.80 16.20 -19.62
C LYS A 310 -10.22 16.75 -19.51
N GLN A 311 -10.85 16.64 -18.34
CA GLN A 311 -12.19 17.23 -18.16
C GLN A 311 -12.19 18.76 -18.27
N LYS A 312 -11.11 19.41 -17.81
CA LYS A 312 -10.99 20.88 -17.89
C LYS A 312 -10.77 21.36 -19.31
N SER A 313 -10.03 20.61 -20.13
CA SER A 313 -9.84 20.97 -21.53
C SER A 313 -11.14 20.85 -22.33
N THR A 314 -11.94 19.79 -22.11
CA THR A 314 -13.23 19.65 -22.81
C THR A 314 -14.20 20.77 -22.48
N LYS A 315 -14.24 21.25 -21.22
CA LYS A 315 -15.10 22.39 -20.84
C LYS A 315 -14.70 23.71 -21.50
N LYS A 316 -13.44 23.90 -21.87
CA LYS A 316 -12.98 25.14 -22.52
C LYS A 316 -13.40 25.25 -23.99
N CYS A 317 -13.54 24.14 -24.71
CA CYS A 317 -13.90 24.17 -26.13
C CYS A 317 -15.39 24.44 -26.40
N PHE A 318 -16.26 24.39 -25.38
CA PHE A 318 -17.70 24.67 -25.54
C PHE A 318 -18.08 26.14 -25.30
N ASN A 319 -17.12 27.00 -24.98
CA ASN A 319 -17.31 28.45 -25.16
C ASN A 319 -16.96 28.79 -26.61
N ILE A 320 -17.76 28.30 -27.54
CA ILE A 320 -17.85 28.93 -28.86
C ILE A 320 -18.53 30.25 -28.57
N ASP A 321 -17.74 31.31 -28.60
CA ASP A 321 -18.23 32.67 -28.60
C ASP A 321 -19.28 32.77 -29.69
N ASN A 322 -20.54 32.86 -29.24
CA ASN A 322 -21.66 33.27 -30.06
C ASN A 322 -21.55 34.79 -30.29
N SER A 323 -20.35 35.26 -30.65
CA SER A 323 -20.10 36.60 -31.18
C SER A 323 -20.50 36.62 -32.64
N ASN A 324 -21.77 36.28 -32.91
CA ASN A 324 -22.45 36.90 -34.01
C ASN A 324 -22.74 38.33 -33.56
N SER A 325 -21.80 39.22 -33.88
CA SER A 325 -22.06 40.64 -34.02
C SER A 325 -22.99 40.86 -35.22
N TYR A 326 -24.21 40.34 -35.16
CA TYR A 326 -25.32 40.99 -35.83
C TYR A 326 -25.87 42.00 -34.84
N LYS A 327 -25.39 43.25 -34.96
CA LYS A 327 -26.12 44.41 -34.47
C LYS A 327 -27.45 44.43 -35.22
N ILE A 328 -28.45 43.73 -34.71
CA ILE A 328 -29.84 43.95 -35.10
C ILE A 328 -30.23 45.28 -34.44
N TYR A 329 -30.12 46.37 -35.20
CA TYR A 329 -30.91 47.56 -34.94
C TYR A 329 -32.37 47.17 -35.15
N ILE A 330 -33.06 46.84 -34.07
CA ILE A 330 -34.53 46.72 -34.07
C ILE A 330 -35.05 48.15 -34.17
N ASN A 331 -35.20 48.64 -35.39
CA ASN A 331 -36.19 49.67 -35.67
C ASN A 331 -37.53 48.95 -35.82
N GLN A 332 -38.45 49.33 -34.94
CA GLN A 332 -39.87 49.02 -35.03
C GLN A 332 -40.39 49.39 -36.43
N TYR A 333 -40.79 48.40 -37.21
CA TYR A 333 -41.89 48.56 -38.14
C TYR A 333 -42.74 47.30 -38.14
N ASN A 334 -44.04 47.54 -38.00
CA ASN A 334 -45.12 46.58 -38.05
C ASN A 334 -45.01 45.67 -39.29
N SER A 335 -45.20 44.37 -39.11
CA SER A 335 -46.39 43.66 -39.59
C SER A 335 -46.16 42.14 -39.69
N SER A 336 -47.17 41.41 -39.22
CA SER A 336 -47.68 40.15 -39.77
C SER A 336 -46.84 38.86 -39.69
N TYR A 337 -47.29 38.01 -38.76
CA TYR A 337 -47.41 36.54 -38.86
C TYR A 337 -46.18 35.71 -39.29
N SER A 338 -45.64 34.95 -38.34
CA SER A 338 -45.73 33.48 -38.39
C SER A 338 -45.24 32.85 -37.07
N ASN A 339 -46.02 31.88 -36.59
CA ASN A 339 -45.76 31.06 -35.42
C ASN A 339 -44.42 30.30 -35.56
N CYS A 340 -43.60 30.31 -34.51
CA CYS A 340 -42.80 29.13 -34.19
C CYS A 340 -42.53 29.03 -32.68
N TYR A 341 -42.70 27.82 -32.19
CA TYR A 341 -42.92 27.44 -30.81
C TYR A 341 -41.74 27.73 -29.88
N SER A 342 -42.01 28.51 -28.85
CA SER A 342 -41.21 28.59 -27.64
C SER A 342 -41.36 27.27 -26.86
N PHE A 343 -40.43 26.33 -27.02
CA PHE A 343 -40.21 25.27 -26.03
C PHE A 343 -39.53 25.88 -24.79
N LYS A 344 -40.37 26.54 -23.98
CA LYS A 344 -40.08 26.95 -22.63
C LYS A 344 -40.00 25.66 -21.82
N ASN A 345 -38.80 25.14 -21.56
CA ASN A 345 -38.67 23.94 -20.75
C ASN A 345 -39.06 24.30 -19.31
N ILE A 346 -40.20 23.75 -18.94
CA ILE A 346 -40.98 24.00 -17.74
C ILE A 346 -40.22 23.50 -16.52
N ASN A 347 -40.02 24.39 -15.56
CA ASN A 347 -39.83 24.03 -14.15
C ASN A 347 -41.09 23.29 -13.70
N PHE A 348 -41.01 21.97 -13.58
CA PHE A 348 -42.07 21.16 -12.99
C PHE A 348 -41.98 21.27 -11.47
N GLN A 349 -42.62 22.30 -10.91
CA GLN A 349 -43.10 22.31 -9.53
C GLN A 349 -44.33 21.40 -9.46
N ILE A 350 -44.18 20.18 -8.94
CA ILE A 350 -45.32 19.41 -8.41
C ILE A 350 -45.38 19.73 -6.93
N LYS A 351 -46.36 20.54 -6.55
CA LYS A 351 -46.82 20.66 -5.17
C LYS A 351 -48.32 20.31 -5.16
N ASN A 352 -48.61 19.13 -4.62
CA ASN A 352 -49.79 18.62 -3.91
C ASN A 352 -51.18 19.19 -4.21
N THR A 353 -52.12 18.27 -4.49
CA THR A 353 -53.46 18.03 -3.86
C THR A 353 -54.24 17.11 -4.81
N GLY A 354 -54.94 16.03 -4.45
CA GLY A 354 -55.30 15.37 -3.21
C GLY A 354 -56.14 14.13 -3.57
N GLU A 355 -56.35 13.24 -2.60
CA GLU A 355 -57.47 12.28 -2.50
C GLU A 355 -57.73 11.31 -3.67
N LEU A 356 -57.26 10.06 -3.53
CA LEU A 356 -58.12 8.86 -3.51
C LEU A 356 -57.26 7.60 -3.25
N GLN A 357 -57.87 6.61 -2.59
CA GLN A 357 -57.39 5.27 -2.25
C GLN A 357 -56.75 5.09 -0.86
N GLU A 358 -57.63 5.22 0.14
CA GLU A 358 -58.06 4.04 0.91
C GLU A 358 -57.76 2.71 0.18
N SER A 359 -56.76 1.96 0.64
CA SER A 359 -56.73 0.48 0.61
C SER A 359 -55.45 -0.08 1.22
N LEU A 360 -55.08 0.35 2.43
CA LEU A 360 -54.13 -0.40 3.27
C LEU A 360 -54.59 -0.41 4.73
N HIS A 361 -55.88 -0.69 4.92
CA HIS A 361 -56.31 -1.50 6.06
C HIS A 361 -56.12 -2.97 5.65
N ASN A 362 -55.42 -3.73 6.49
CA ASN A 362 -55.12 -5.18 6.42
C ASN A 362 -53.70 -5.53 5.96
N ILE A 363 -52.80 -5.66 6.94
CA ILE A 363 -52.15 -6.93 7.38
C ILE A 363 -51.29 -6.54 8.60
N THR A 364 -51.80 -6.60 9.83
CA THR A 364 -51.67 -7.72 10.80
C THR A 364 -50.26 -8.33 10.93
N LEU A 365 -49.69 -8.14 12.12
CA LEU A 365 -49.09 -9.16 12.99
C LEU A 365 -48.17 -10.21 12.34
N ASN A 366 -46.86 -10.07 12.57
CA ASN A 366 -46.08 -10.97 13.43
C ASN A 366 -44.67 -10.41 13.67
#